data_AF-A0A7D8IVI8-F1
#
_entry.id   AF-A0A7D8IVI8-F1
#
_cell.length_a   1.000
_cell.length_b   1.000
_cell.length_c   1.000
_cell.angle_alpha   90.00
_cell.angle_beta   90.00
_cell.angle_gamma   90.00
#
_symmetry.space_group_name_H-M   'P 1'
#
loop_
_entity.id
_entity.type
_entity.pdbx_description
1 polymer ?
#
loop_
_entity_poly.entity_id
_entity_poly.type
_entity_poly.pdbx_seq_one_letter_code
_entity_poly.pdbx_strand_id
1 'polypeptide(L)'
;MKIPLLFALLAGSVVSQYAFADVCKNVNGVPSSINYDLTTTLTAEQNQVGKTVQLEKSQEVNVQAVCPAGASTYSQTYRSYVSPYPVVETSGNWKYLKLDPDYLEGGMRIEDSSAGDIYPPMNNVSDGI
;
A
#
# COMPACT_ATOMS: atom_id res chain seq x y z
N MET A 1 -40.07 37.64 20.52
CA MET A 1 -40.39 36.52 19.61
C MET A 1 -39.15 36.16 18.77
N LYS A 2 -38.18 35.43 19.36
CA LYS A 2 -36.89 35.08 18.71
C LYS A 2 -36.34 33.71 19.14
N ILE A 3 -37.14 32.92 19.86
CA ILE A 3 -36.78 31.57 20.33
C ILE A 3 -36.98 30.49 19.24
N PRO A 4 -37.97 30.54 18.32
CA PRO A 4 -38.15 29.45 17.36
C PRO A 4 -37.07 29.42 16.27
N LEU A 5 -36.35 30.54 16.04
CA LEU A 5 -35.27 30.61 15.06
C LEU A 5 -33.98 29.90 15.55
N LEU A 6 -33.69 29.94 16.86
CA LEU A 6 -32.51 29.27 17.42
C LEU A 6 -32.67 27.74 17.43
N PHE A 7 -33.89 27.23 17.64
CA PHE A 7 -34.16 25.79 17.57
C PHE A 7 -34.04 25.24 16.14
N ALA A 8 -34.39 26.04 15.12
CA ALA A 8 -34.23 25.64 13.72
C ALA A 8 -32.75 25.55 13.28
N LEU A 9 -31.87 26.39 13.86
CA LEU A 9 -30.43 26.38 13.56
C LEU A 9 -29.68 25.23 14.25
N LEU A 10 -30.08 24.82 15.47
CA LEU A 10 -29.48 23.65 16.15
C LEU A 10 -29.94 22.32 15.54
N ALA A 11 -31.14 22.25 14.97
CA ALA A 11 -31.64 21.04 14.31
C ALA A 11 -30.99 20.76 12.93
N GLY A 12 -30.36 21.78 12.32
CA GLY A 12 -29.68 21.65 11.03
C GLY A 12 -28.27 21.04 11.10
N SER A 13 -27.71 20.86 12.30
CA SER A 13 -26.31 20.44 12.48
C SER A 13 -26.10 18.92 12.57
N VAL A 14 -27.17 18.11 12.57
CA VAL A 14 -27.10 16.68 12.96
C VAL A 14 -26.94 15.72 11.78
N VAL A 15 -26.76 16.22 10.55
CA VAL A 15 -26.53 15.36 9.37
C VAL A 15 -25.11 15.57 8.83
N SER A 16 -24.11 15.57 9.72
CA SER A 16 -22.75 15.23 9.29
C SER A 16 -22.71 13.71 9.19
N GLN A 17 -23.08 13.18 8.01
CA GLN A 17 -22.80 11.79 7.72
C GLN A 17 -21.28 11.67 7.65
N TYR A 18 -20.71 11.02 8.66
CA TYR A 18 -19.36 10.51 8.61
C TYR A 18 -19.30 9.56 7.42
N ALA A 19 -18.80 10.05 6.28
CA ALA A 19 -18.41 9.20 5.17
C ALA A 19 -17.18 8.43 5.64
N PHE A 20 -17.41 7.30 6.31
CA PHE A 20 -16.35 6.32 6.50
C PHE A 20 -15.95 5.86 5.10
N ALA A 21 -14.70 6.10 4.72
CA ALA A 21 -14.12 5.45 3.56
C ALA A 21 -14.17 3.94 3.85
N ASP A 22 -15.16 3.27 3.29
CA ASP A 22 -15.32 1.84 3.45
C ASP A 22 -14.26 1.14 2.57
N VAL A 23 -13.64 0.10 3.13
CA VAL A 23 -12.34 -0.40 2.66
C VAL A 23 -12.55 -1.47 1.60
N CYS A 24 -12.01 -1.25 0.40
CA CYS A 24 -11.88 -2.32 -0.58
C CYS A 24 -11.04 -3.45 0.02
N LYS A 25 -11.53 -4.68 -0.05
CA LYS A 25 -10.83 -5.86 0.44
C LYS A 25 -10.50 -6.78 -0.71
N ASN A 26 -9.36 -7.45 -0.65
CA ASN A 26 -9.03 -8.51 -1.60
C ASN A 26 -10.17 -9.55 -1.61
N VAL A 27 -10.43 -10.17 -2.75
CA VAL A 27 -11.52 -11.15 -2.93
C VAL A 27 -11.50 -12.27 -1.87
N ASN A 28 -10.31 -12.67 -1.42
CA ASN A 28 -10.10 -13.72 -0.42
C ASN A 28 -10.09 -13.20 1.03
N GLY A 29 -10.32 -11.90 1.25
CA GLY A 29 -10.32 -11.27 2.57
C GLY A 29 -8.94 -11.08 3.22
N VAL A 30 -7.86 -11.51 2.55
CA VAL A 30 -6.46 -11.37 3.00
C VAL A 30 -5.62 -10.69 1.92
N PRO A 31 -4.53 -9.98 2.28
CA PRO A 31 -3.61 -9.42 1.30
C PRO A 31 -3.10 -10.48 0.32
N SER A 32 -3.08 -10.15 -0.97
CA SER A 32 -2.48 -11.02 -2.00
C SER A 32 -0.97 -11.08 -1.78
N SER A 33 -0.42 -12.29 -1.68
CA SER A 33 1.03 -12.50 -1.61
C SER A 33 1.62 -12.54 -3.01
N ILE A 34 2.55 -11.63 -3.30
CA ILE A 34 3.26 -11.56 -4.57
C ILE A 34 4.70 -11.95 -4.32
N ASN A 35 5.10 -13.11 -4.87
CA ASN A 35 6.42 -13.68 -4.65
C ASN A 35 7.25 -13.53 -5.94
N TYR A 36 8.48 -13.05 -5.80
CA TYR A 36 9.43 -12.96 -6.90
C TYR A 36 10.51 -14.02 -6.68
N ASP A 37 10.71 -14.90 -7.67
CA ASP A 37 11.81 -15.86 -7.62
C ASP A 37 13.12 -15.17 -8.01
N LEU A 38 14.05 -15.14 -7.05
CA LEU A 38 15.38 -14.55 -7.19
C LEU A 38 16.49 -15.60 -7.25
N THR A 39 16.17 -16.90 -7.19
CA THR A 39 17.13 -18.01 -6.98
C THR A 39 18.27 -18.03 -7.99
N THR A 40 18.02 -17.64 -9.24
CA THR A 40 19.01 -17.64 -10.32
C THR A 40 19.55 -16.24 -10.65
N THR A 41 19.20 -15.24 -9.85
CA THR A 41 19.43 -13.83 -10.23
C THR A 41 20.77 -13.31 -9.69
N LEU A 42 21.24 -13.83 -8.55
CA LEU A 42 22.51 -13.39 -7.94
C LEU A 42 23.66 -14.32 -8.34
N THR A 43 24.77 -13.74 -8.80
CA THR A 43 26.03 -14.50 -8.96
C THR A 43 26.76 -14.67 -7.62
N ALA A 44 27.76 -15.55 -7.57
CA ALA A 44 28.57 -15.76 -6.37
C ALA A 44 29.32 -14.49 -5.94
N GLU A 45 29.76 -13.66 -6.89
CA GLU A 45 30.43 -12.38 -6.65
C GLU A 45 29.48 -11.32 -6.07
N GLN A 46 28.20 -11.41 -6.43
CA GLN A 46 27.13 -10.55 -5.93
C GLN A 46 26.64 -10.98 -4.55
N ASN A 47 26.66 -12.29 -4.26
CA ASN A 47 26.30 -12.86 -2.97
C ASN A 47 27.48 -12.85 -1.98
N GLN A 48 27.89 -11.66 -1.55
CA GLN A 48 28.97 -11.45 -0.58
C GLN A 48 28.52 -10.53 0.54
N VAL A 49 29.08 -10.71 1.73
CA VAL A 49 28.78 -9.88 2.91
C VAL A 49 29.06 -8.40 2.60
N GLY A 50 28.10 -7.54 2.94
CA GLY A 50 28.19 -6.09 2.75
C GLY A 50 27.98 -5.63 1.30
N LYS A 51 27.61 -6.52 0.39
CA LYS A 51 27.21 -6.13 -0.97
C LYS A 51 25.72 -5.84 -1.03
N THR A 52 25.39 -4.69 -1.61
CA THR A 52 24.04 -4.34 -2.04
C THR A 52 23.95 -4.53 -3.55
N VAL A 53 22.96 -5.28 -4.00
CA VAL A 53 22.74 -5.57 -5.41
C VAL A 53 21.32 -5.18 -5.77
N GLN A 54 21.17 -4.35 -6.80
CA GLN A 54 19.86 -3.97 -7.32
C GLN A 54 19.42 -4.99 -8.37
N LEU A 55 18.22 -5.52 -8.21
CA LEU A 55 17.62 -6.48 -9.12
C LEU A 55 16.35 -5.87 -9.72
N GLU A 56 16.20 -5.98 -11.03
CA GLU A 56 14.98 -5.57 -11.72
C GLU A 56 14.19 -6.80 -12.15
N LYS A 57 12.89 -6.81 -11.82
CA LYS A 57 11.95 -7.85 -12.22
C LYS A 57 10.65 -7.20 -12.64
N SER A 58 10.11 -7.67 -13.77
CA SER A 58 8.77 -7.33 -14.21
C SER A 58 7.93 -8.60 -14.19
N GLN A 59 6.71 -8.50 -13.64
CA GLN A 59 5.71 -9.54 -13.72
C GLN A 59 4.33 -8.91 -13.73
N GLU A 60 3.39 -9.55 -14.41
CA GLU A 60 2.00 -9.16 -14.35
C GLU A 60 1.40 -9.59 -13.01
N VAL A 61 0.94 -8.62 -12.23
CA VAL A 61 0.38 -8.84 -10.90
C VAL A 61 -1.13 -8.57 -10.95
N ASN A 62 -1.94 -9.63 -10.85
CA ASN A 62 -3.39 -9.49 -10.81
C ASN A 62 -3.89 -9.51 -9.36
N VAL A 63 -4.19 -8.32 -8.81
CA VAL A 63 -4.83 -8.17 -7.50
C VAL A 63 -6.31 -7.88 -7.70
N GLN A 64 -7.15 -8.83 -7.30
CA GLN A 64 -8.60 -8.66 -7.34
C GLN A 64 -9.14 -8.20 -6.00
N ALA A 65 -9.95 -7.15 -6.01
CA ALA A 65 -10.60 -6.59 -4.82
C ALA A 65 -12.11 -6.45 -5.00
N VAL A 66 -12.83 -6.57 -3.90
CA VAL A 66 -14.26 -6.26 -3.78
C VAL A 66 -14.37 -4.97 -2.99
N CYS A 67 -14.99 -3.97 -3.60
CA CYS A 67 -15.26 -2.69 -2.97
C CYS A 67 -16.75 -2.59 -2.55
N PRO A 68 -17.06 -1.75 -1.55
CA PRO A 68 -18.42 -1.45 -1.12
C PRO A 68 -19.32 -0.93 -2.25
N ALA A 69 -20.63 -1.11 -2.11
CA ALA A 69 -21.59 -0.61 -3.09
C ALA A 69 -21.49 0.91 -3.23
N GLY A 70 -21.48 1.41 -4.47
CA GLY A 70 -21.26 2.83 -4.77
C GLY A 70 -19.80 3.23 -4.88
N ALA A 71 -18.82 2.35 -4.59
CA ALA A 71 -17.41 2.68 -4.77
C ALA A 71 -17.04 2.99 -6.23
N SER A 72 -17.79 2.46 -7.21
CA SER A 72 -17.58 2.71 -8.63
C SER A 72 -17.85 4.15 -9.07
N THR A 73 -18.42 5.00 -8.22
CA THR A 73 -18.60 6.44 -8.52
C THR A 73 -17.35 7.26 -8.20
N TYR A 74 -16.35 6.68 -7.54
CA TYR A 74 -15.06 7.32 -7.31
C TYR A 74 -14.09 7.00 -8.45
N SER A 75 -13.19 7.94 -8.75
CA SER A 75 -12.18 7.79 -9.80
C SER A 75 -10.84 7.20 -9.31
N GLN A 76 -10.76 6.87 -8.03
CA GLN A 76 -9.51 6.48 -7.38
C GLN A 76 -9.77 5.45 -6.29
N THR A 77 -8.80 4.57 -6.12
CA THR A 77 -8.69 3.68 -4.97
C THR A 77 -7.41 3.99 -4.21
N TYR A 78 -7.32 3.51 -2.99
CA TYR A 78 -6.10 3.60 -2.19
C TYR A 78 -5.62 2.20 -1.86
N ARG A 79 -4.36 1.91 -2.18
CA ARG A 79 -3.72 0.62 -1.96
C ARG A 79 -2.65 0.72 -0.88
N SER A 80 -2.55 -0.32 -0.05
CA SER A 80 -1.49 -0.43 0.94
C SER A 80 -0.62 -1.64 0.65
N TYR A 81 0.71 -1.44 0.70
CA TYR A 81 1.72 -2.47 0.55
C TYR A 81 2.31 -2.76 1.92
N VAL A 82 1.98 -3.93 2.45
CA VAL A 82 2.38 -4.35 3.79
C VAL A 82 3.43 -5.45 3.72
N SER A 83 4.25 -5.56 4.75
CA SER A 83 5.20 -6.64 4.91
C SER A 83 5.17 -7.17 6.34
N PRO A 84 5.29 -8.49 6.55
CA PRO A 84 5.47 -9.05 7.88
C PRO A 84 6.90 -8.82 8.43
N TYR A 85 7.85 -8.45 7.57
CA TYR A 85 9.24 -8.22 7.95
C TYR A 85 9.45 -6.80 8.49
N PRO A 86 10.23 -6.64 9.58
CA PRO A 86 10.47 -5.33 10.16
C PRO A 86 11.38 -4.48 9.26
N VAL A 87 11.12 -3.18 9.22
CA VAL A 87 12.04 -2.19 8.63
C VAL A 87 13.21 -2.02 9.60
N VAL A 88 14.43 -2.24 9.11
CA VAL A 88 15.67 -2.13 9.90
C VAL A 88 16.53 -0.95 9.51
N GLU A 89 16.40 -0.47 8.26
CA GLU A 89 17.09 0.72 7.77
C GLU A 89 16.17 1.53 6.85
N THR A 90 16.35 2.85 6.85
CA THR A 90 15.76 3.76 5.87
C THR A 90 16.84 4.65 5.28
N SER A 91 16.93 4.70 3.95
CA SER A 91 17.91 5.49 3.22
C SER A 91 17.24 6.22 2.06
N GLY A 92 17.08 7.54 2.21
CA GLY A 92 16.20 8.31 1.34
C GLY A 92 14.76 7.77 1.41
N ASN A 93 14.19 7.39 0.26
CA ASN A 93 12.87 6.78 0.18
C ASN A 93 12.88 5.26 0.42
N TRP A 94 14.05 4.61 0.35
CA TRP A 94 14.17 3.18 0.50
C TRP A 94 13.94 2.75 1.94
N LYS A 95 13.18 1.68 2.12
CA LYS A 95 12.99 0.98 3.39
C LYS A 95 13.52 -0.42 3.22
N TYR A 96 14.54 -0.77 4.01
CA TYR A 96 15.17 -2.08 3.98
C TYR A 96 14.57 -2.94 5.09
N LEU A 97 14.10 -4.12 4.69
CA LEU A 97 13.44 -5.09 5.54
C LEU A 97 14.38 -6.23 5.87
N LYS A 98 14.36 -6.72 7.11
CA LYS A 98 15.10 -7.92 7.51
C LYS A 98 14.35 -9.16 7.01
N LEU A 99 14.78 -9.70 5.87
CA LEU A 99 14.13 -10.82 5.18
C LEU A 99 14.47 -12.18 5.78
N ASP A 100 15.66 -12.28 6.37
CA ASP A 100 16.16 -13.42 7.12
C ASP A 100 16.76 -12.91 8.45
N PRO A 101 16.63 -13.63 9.58
CA PRO A 101 17.12 -13.17 10.87
C PRO A 101 18.60 -12.79 10.89
N ASP A 102 19.42 -13.44 10.07
CA ASP A 102 20.87 -13.39 10.19
C ASP A 102 21.51 -12.59 9.05
N TYR A 103 21.14 -12.84 7.80
CA TYR A 103 21.99 -12.50 6.65
C TYR A 103 21.41 -11.53 5.63
N LEU A 104 20.08 -11.46 5.48
CA LEU A 104 19.49 -10.79 4.31
C LEU A 104 18.59 -9.62 4.69
N GLU A 105 18.91 -8.48 4.09
CA GLU A 105 18.09 -7.29 4.08
C GLU A 105 17.72 -6.95 2.64
N GLY A 106 16.50 -6.47 2.43
CA GLY A 106 16.00 -6.15 1.10
C GLY A 106 15.08 -4.94 1.10
N GLY A 107 15.29 -4.05 0.13
CA GLY A 107 14.37 -2.96 -0.19
C GLY A 107 13.68 -3.23 -1.52
N MET A 108 12.48 -2.69 -1.68
CA MET A 108 11.71 -2.81 -2.92
C MET A 108 11.30 -1.42 -3.42
N ARG A 109 11.38 -1.23 -4.74
CA ARG A 109 10.69 -0.16 -5.46
C ARG A 109 9.71 -0.80 -6.43
N ILE A 110 8.48 -0.32 -6.44
CA ILE A 110 7.47 -0.68 -7.43
C ILE A 110 7.26 0.54 -8.32
N GLU A 111 7.38 0.37 -9.62
CA GLU A 111 7.06 1.40 -10.60
C GLU A 111 5.62 1.19 -11.07
N ASP A 112 4.77 2.16 -10.79
CA ASP A 112 3.37 2.15 -11.20
C ASP A 112 3.08 3.35 -12.10
N SER A 113 2.40 3.12 -13.23
CA SER A 113 2.15 4.17 -14.23
C SER A 113 1.16 5.24 -13.74
N SER A 114 0.32 4.94 -12.75
CA SER A 114 -0.63 5.87 -12.16
C SER A 114 -0.08 6.48 -10.86
N ALA A 115 0.54 5.68 -10.01
CA ALA A 115 0.97 6.09 -8.67
C ALA A 115 2.44 6.56 -8.59
N GLY A 116 3.23 6.30 -9.63
CA GLY A 116 4.67 6.57 -9.67
C GLY A 116 5.50 5.56 -8.89
N ASP A 117 6.65 6.00 -8.37
CA ASP A 117 7.56 5.15 -7.60
C ASP A 117 7.04 4.93 -6.17
N ILE A 118 6.81 3.67 -5.82
CA ILE A 118 6.36 3.25 -4.49
C ILE A 118 7.52 2.52 -3.80
N TYR A 119 7.76 2.85 -2.53
CA TYR A 119 8.79 2.22 -1.70
C TYR A 119 8.15 1.52 -0.48
N PRO A 120 7.73 0.25 -0.64
CA PRO A 120 7.08 -0.51 0.43
C PRO A 120 7.99 -0.74 1.64
N PRO A 121 7.40 -0.93 2.85
CA PRO A 121 5.97 -0.89 3.14
C PRO A 121 5.42 0.54 3.12
N MET A 122 4.23 0.73 2.55
CA MET A 122 3.60 2.04 2.39
C MET A 122 2.07 1.89 2.37
N ASN A 123 1.39 2.76 3.12
CA ASN A 123 -0.07 2.75 3.21
C ASN A 123 -0.67 3.87 2.36
N ASN A 124 -1.90 3.64 1.88
CA ASN A 124 -2.73 4.65 1.21
C ASN A 124 -2.07 5.29 -0.02
N VAL A 125 -1.45 4.47 -0.85
CA VAL A 125 -0.98 4.87 -2.19
C VAL A 125 -2.21 5.08 -3.08
N SER A 126 -2.36 6.28 -3.65
CA SER A 126 -3.45 6.58 -4.57
C SER A 126 -3.22 5.86 -5.89
N ASP A 127 -4.20 5.07 -6.31
CA ASP A 127 -4.19 4.30 -7.55
C ASP A 127 -5.42 4.65 -8.38
N GLY A 128 -5.26 4.78 -9.69
CA GLY A 128 -6.38 5.00 -10.61
C GLY A 128 -7.25 3.75 -10.72
N ILE A 129 -8.53 3.91 -11.06
CA ILE A 129 -9.40 2.79 -11.47
C ILE A 129 -9.32 2.62 -12.99
#